data_AF-A0A2H9T330-F1
#
_entry.id   AF-A0A2H9T330-F1
#
_cell.length_a   1.000
_cell.length_b   1.000
_cell.length_c   1.000
_cell.angle_alpha   90.00
_cell.angle_beta   90.00
_cell.angle_gamma   90.00
#
_symmetry.space_group_name_H-M   'P 1'
#
loop_
_entity.id
_entity.type
_entity.pdbx_description
1 polymer ?
#
loop_
_entity_poly.entity_id
_entity_poly.type
_entity_poly.pdbx_seq_one_letter_code
_entity_poly.pdbx_strand_id
1 'polypeptide(L)' 'MGELTEQEINNMELMINTMARKVIGGKTPIEIYTREPVALIA' A
#
# COMPACT_ATOMS: atom_id res chain seq x y z
N MET A 1 -0.72 -13.70 19.85
CA MET A 1 -0.66 -13.04 18.53
C MET A 1 0.44 -12.01 18.65
N GLY A 2 1.50 -12.10 17.83
CA GLY A 2 2.60 -11.13 17.89
C GLY A 2 2.14 -9.83 17.27
N GLU A 3 2.20 -8.75 18.04
CA GLU A 3 1.98 -7.40 17.51
C GLU A 3 3.16 -7.03 16.61
N LEU A 4 2.86 -6.35 15.50
CA LEU A 4 3.88 -5.81 14.63
C LEU A 4 4.58 -4.67 15.34
N THR A 5 5.91 -4.70 15.30
CA THR A 5 6.74 -3.60 15.80
C THR A 5 6.56 -2.35 14.94
N GLU A 6 6.78 -1.17 15.51
CA GLU A 6 6.76 0.09 14.75
C GLU A 6 7.73 0.06 13.57
N GLN A 7 8.87 -0.62 13.71
CA GLN A 7 9.84 -0.77 12.64
C GLN A 7 9.29 -1.62 11.48
N GLU A 8 8.55 -2.69 11.77
CA GLU A 8 7.90 -3.50 10.75
C GLU A 8 6.81 -2.71 10.02
N ILE A 9 6.05 -1.87 10.76
CA ILE A 9 5.05 -0.97 10.17
C ILE A 9 5.73 0.03 9.23
N ASN A 10 6.76 0.73 9.69
CA ASN A 10 7.49 1.72 8.87
C ASN A 10 8.13 1.09 7.62
N ASN A 11 8.66 -0.13 7.75
CA ASN A 11 9.22 -0.86 6.61
C ASN A 11 8.14 -1.25 5.61
N MET A 12 6.97 -1.69 6.08
CA MET A 12 5.82 -1.98 5.20
C MET A 12 5.32 -0.73 4.50
N GLU A 13 5.23 0.41 5.17
CA GLU A 13 4.89 1.69 4.55
C GLU A 13 5.87 2.08 3.44
N LEU A 14 7.18 1.97 3.71
CA LEU A 14 8.20 2.24 2.72
C LEU A 14 8.08 1.29 1.52
N MET A 15 7.88 0.00 1.75
CA MET A 15 7.71 -0.99 0.68
C MET A 15 6.48 -0.68 -0.18
N ILE A 16 5.34 -0.37 0.43
CA ILE A 16 4.10 -0.03 -0.31
C ILE A 16 4.30 1.23 -1.16
N ASN A 17 4.98 2.24 -0.62
CA ASN A 17 5.19 3.51 -1.31
C ASN A 17 6.29 3.47 -2.38
N THR A 18 7.30 2.61 -2.21
CA THR A 18 8.45 2.49 -3.13
C THR A 18 8.29 1.40 -4.18
N MET A 19 7.38 0.43 -3.98
CA MET A 19 7.01 -0.47 -5.05
C MET A 19 6.44 0.36 -6.20
N ALA A 20 7.15 0.34 -7.34
CA ALA A 20 6.63 0.85 -8.60
C ALA A 20 5.26 0.21 -8.79
N ARG A 21 4.19 1.00 -8.61
CA ARG A 21 2.83 0.48 -8.55
C ARG A 21 2.66 -0.32 -9.82
N LYS A 22 2.69 -1.66 -9.72
CA LYS A 22 2.24 -2.52 -10.80
C LYS A 22 0.75 -2.30 -10.85
N VAL A 23 0.39 -1.24 -11.55
CA VAL A 23 -0.97 -0.85 -11.82
C VAL A 23 -1.57 -2.00 -12.60
N ILE A 24 -2.27 -2.91 -11.93
CA ILE A 24 -3.03 -3.95 -12.61
C ILE A 24 -4.16 -3.19 -13.32
N GLY A 25 -3.95 -2.89 -14.60
CA GLY A 25 -4.89 -2.10 -15.40
C GLY A 25 -5.06 -0.64 -14.93
N GLY A 26 -4.01 0.02 -14.43
CA GLY A 26 -4.09 1.41 -13.97
C GLY A 26 -4.47 1.60 -12.49
N LYS A 27 -4.76 0.51 -11.75
CA LYS A 27 -5.21 0.56 -10.35
C LYS A 27 -4.14 0.12 -9.36
N THR A 28 -4.06 0.82 -8.24
CA THR A 28 -3.23 0.48 -7.09
C THR A 28 -3.75 -0.80 -6.39
N PRO A 29 -2.88 -1.54 -5.67
CA PRO A 29 -3.32 -2.71 -4.91
C PRO A 29 -4.45 -2.43 -3.90
N ILE A 30 -4.44 -1.25 -3.28
CA ILE A 30 -5.49 -0.85 -2.33
C ILE A 30 -6.84 -0.66 -3.03
N GLU A 31 -6.87 -0.07 -4.23
CA GLU A 31 -8.10 0.08 -5.03
C GLU A 31 -8.65 -1.28 -5.51
N ILE A 32 -7.77 -2.26 -5.76
CA ILE A 32 -8.20 -3.61 -6.13
C ILE A 32 -8.81 -4.33 -4.92
N TYR A 33 -8.19 -4.20 -3.75
CA TYR A 33 -8.65 -4.84 -2.53
C TYR A 33 -9.96 -4.23 -2.02
N THR A 34 -10.03 -2.90 -1.97
CA THR A 34 -11.18 -2.17 -1.41
C THR A 34 -12.30 -1.97 -2.42
N ARG A 35 -12.01 -2.04 -3.73
CA ARG A 35 -12.90 -1.61 -4.83
C ARG A 35 -13.28 -0.12 -4.77
N GLU A 36 -12.63 0.65 -3.91
CA GLU A 36 -12.83 2.08 -3.74
C GLU A 36 -11.69 2.84 -4.42
N PRO A 37 -11.95 3.96 -5.11
CA PRO A 37 -10.89 4.82 -5.64
C PRO A 37 -10.15 5.51 -4.48
N VAL A 38 -8.81 5.43 -4.47
CA VAL A 38 -8.01 6.09 -3.44
C VAL A 38 -7.25 7.24 -4.10
N ALA A 39 -7.72 8.46 -3.87
CA ALA A 39 -6.94 9.64 -4.23
C ALA A 39 -5.71 9.70 -3.32
N LEU A 40 -4.52 9.45 -3.88
CA LEU A 40 -3.31 9.88 -3.19
C LEU A 40 -3.29 11.39 -3.22
N ILE A 41 -3.45 11.99 -2.05
CA ILE A 41 -3.07 13.37 -1.82
C ILE A 41 -1.55 13.38 -1.86
N ALA A 42 -1.00 14.05 -2.89
CA ALA A 42 0.43 14.27 -3.07
C ALA A 42 0.94 15.38 -2.14
#